data_AF-A0A3D0CYI7-F1
#
_entry.id   AF-A0A3D0CYI7-F1
#
_cell.length_a   1.000
_cell.length_b   1.000
_cell.length_c   1.000
_cell.angle_alpha   90.00
_cell.angle_beta   90.00
_cell.angle_gamma   90.00
#
_symmetry.space_group_name_H-M   'P 1'
#
loop_
_entity.id
_entity.type
_entity.pdbx_description
1 polymer ?
#
loop_
_entity_poly.entity_id
_entity_poly.type
_entity_poly.pdbx_seq_one_letter_code
_entity_poly.pdbx_strand_id
1 'polypeptide(L)' 'NLELKLEVWDSPNSAGVVIDAVRCARLGLDRGLRGTLVAPAAYFMKSPPIQLTDAEALEQVEAFICGGNSLTLPA' A
#
# COMPACT_ATOMS: atom_id res chain seq x y z
N ASN A 1 -3.94 -33.01 5.63
CA ASN A 1 -3.11 -32.63 4.47
C ASN A 1 -3.96 -31.72 3.60
N LEU A 2 -3.41 -30.63 3.04
CA LEU A 2 -4.12 -29.67 2.20
C LEU A 2 -3.25 -29.37 0.96
N GLU A 3 -3.76 -29.66 -0.23
CA GLU A 3 -3.08 -29.40 -1.50
C GLU A 3 -3.99 -28.55 -2.38
N LEU A 4 -3.44 -27.47 -2.95
CA LEU A 4 -4.15 -26.48 -3.76
C LEU A 4 -3.29 -26.10 -4.97
N LYS A 5 -3.94 -25.92 -6.12
CA LYS A 5 -3.32 -25.42 -7.35
C LYS A 5 -4.07 -24.18 -7.83
N LEU A 6 -3.35 -23.09 -8.07
CA LEU A 6 -3.87 -21.84 -8.61
C LEU A 6 -3.02 -21.43 -9.82
N GLU A 7 -3.66 -21.12 -10.93
CA GLU A 7 -3.02 -20.61 -12.16
C GLU A 7 -3.46 -19.17 -12.38
N VAL A 8 -2.49 -18.26 -12.47
CA VAL A 8 -2.72 -16.82 -12.67
C VAL A 8 -1.67 -16.24 -13.61
N TRP A 9 -2.00 -15.09 -14.19
CA TRP A 9 -1.03 -14.25 -14.90
C TRP A 9 -0.38 -13.30 -13.90
N ASP A 10 0.93 -13.45 -13.66
CA ASP A 10 1.64 -12.72 -12.60
C ASP A 10 1.66 -11.21 -12.81
N SER A 11 1.96 -10.74 -14.04
CA SER A 11 2.05 -9.30 -14.31
C SER A 11 0.70 -8.58 -14.13
N PRO A 12 -0.43 -9.06 -14.69
CA PRO A 12 -1.74 -8.49 -14.41
C PRO A 12 -2.14 -8.56 -12.93
N ASN A 13 -1.70 -9.58 -12.19
CA ASN A 13 -2.04 -9.76 -10.78
C ASN A 13 -1.47 -8.65 -9.87
N SER A 14 -0.46 -7.92 -10.33
CA SER A 14 0.14 -6.79 -9.61
C SER A 14 -0.19 -5.42 -10.22
N ALA A 15 -0.66 -5.36 -11.47
CA ALA A 15 -0.91 -4.10 -12.16
C ALA A 15 -1.89 -3.18 -11.41
N GLY A 16 -2.99 -3.74 -10.86
CA GLY A 16 -3.95 -2.97 -10.06
C GLY A 16 -3.34 -2.37 -8.79
N VAL A 17 -2.55 -3.19 -8.07
CA VAL A 17 -1.83 -2.76 -6.86
C VAL A 17 -0.86 -1.61 -7.17
N VAL A 18 -0.12 -1.72 -8.29
CA VAL A 18 0.84 -0.70 -8.70
C VAL A 18 0.15 0.61 -9.10
N ILE A 19 -1.00 0.54 -9.78
CA ILE A 19 -1.79 1.74 -10.15
C ILE A 19 -2.13 2.53 -8.88
N ASP A 20 -2.66 1.87 -7.85
CA ASP A 20 -3.07 2.56 -6.63
C ASP A 20 -1.87 3.04 -5.79
N ALA A 21 -0.77 2.28 -5.77
CA ALA A 21 0.47 2.71 -5.13
C ALA A 21 1.03 3.99 -5.76
N VAL A 22 1.05 4.09 -7.10
CA VAL A 22 1.51 5.29 -7.82
C VAL A 22 0.60 6.49 -7.55
N ARG A 23 -0.72 6.28 -7.52
CA ARG A 23 -1.69 7.34 -7.18
C ARG A 23 -1.49 7.84 -5.74
N CYS A 24 -1.24 6.94 -4.79
CA CYS A 24 -0.93 7.31 -3.41
C CYS A 24 0.40 8.07 -3.30
N ALA A 25 1.42 7.67 -4.08
CA ALA A 25 2.67 8.42 -4.16
C ALA A 25 2.44 9.84 -4.68
N ARG A 26 1.60 10.01 -5.71
CA ARG A 26 1.21 11.34 -6.21
C ARG A 26 0.49 12.17 -5.14
N LEU A 27 -0.46 11.59 -4.42
CA LEU A 27 -1.14 12.26 -3.30
C LEU A 27 -0.14 12.69 -2.21
N GLY A 28 0.84 11.84 -1.89
CA GLY A 28 1.91 12.17 -0.95
C GLY A 28 2.73 13.38 -1.41
N LEU A 29 3.08 13.43 -2.69
CA LEU A 29 3.79 14.58 -3.29
C LEU A 29 2.95 15.86 -3.23
N ASP A 30 1.66 15.78 -3.59
CA ASP A 30 0.74 16.93 -3.57
C ASP A 30 0.54 17.48 -2.15
N ARG A 31 0.68 16.64 -1.12
CA ARG A 31 0.63 17.01 0.30
C ARG A 31 1.99 17.41 0.89
N GLY A 32 3.06 17.41 0.10
CA GLY A 32 4.41 17.74 0.56
C GLY A 32 5.04 16.70 1.49
N LEU A 33 4.50 15.48 1.51
CA LEU A 33 5.02 14.37 2.32
C LEU A 33 6.32 13.82 1.72
N ARG A 34 7.19 13.28 2.58
CA ARG A 34 8.51 12.75 2.21
C ARG A 34 8.80 11.46 2.94
N GLY A 35 9.69 10.66 2.36
CA GLY A 35 10.05 9.35 2.90
C GLY A 35 8.95 8.31 2.65
N THR A 36 8.90 7.27 3.49
CA THR A 36 7.94 6.18 3.30
C THR A 36 6.55 6.61 3.73
N LEU A 37 5.57 6.53 2.82
CA LEU A 37 4.15 6.65 3.15
C LEU A 37 3.69 5.38 3.85
N VAL A 38 3.52 5.40 5.18
CA VAL A 38 3.37 4.18 5.99
C VAL A 38 2.14 3.38 5.58
N ALA A 39 0.98 4.04 5.49
CA ALA A 39 -0.27 3.38 5.16
C ALA A 39 -0.27 2.75 3.74
N PRO A 40 0.10 3.49 2.66
CA PRO A 40 0.27 2.88 1.34
C PRO A 40 1.30 1.73 1.30
N ALA A 41 2.44 1.88 1.98
CA ALA A 41 3.46 0.84 2.00
C ALA A 41 2.94 -0.44 2.65
N ALA A 42 2.30 -0.32 3.81
CA ALA A 42 1.74 -1.45 4.56
C ALA A 42 0.68 -2.21 3.78
N TYR A 43 -0.12 -1.53 2.94
CA TYR A 43 -1.20 -2.17 2.19
C TYR A 43 -0.77 -2.75 0.84
N PHE A 44 0.15 -2.09 0.12
CA PHE A 44 0.51 -2.47 -1.25
C PHE A 44 1.77 -3.33 -1.37
N MET A 45 2.61 -3.41 -0.33
CA MET A 45 3.93 -4.05 -0.40
C MET A 45 4.02 -5.27 0.50
N LYS A 46 4.72 -6.31 0.05
CA LYS A 46 4.97 -7.54 0.85
C LYS A 46 5.96 -7.33 2.01
N SER A 47 6.75 -6.27 1.95
CA SER A 47 7.82 -6.00 2.92
C SER A 47 7.83 -4.51 3.28
N PRO A 48 6.77 -4.02 3.95
CA PRO A 48 6.71 -2.65 4.41
C PRO A 48 7.64 -2.43 5.63
N PRO A 49 8.15 -1.21 5.84
CA PRO A 49 8.94 -0.88 7.03
C PRO A 49 8.18 -1.03 8.35
N ILE A 50 6.86 -0.82 8.34
CA ILE A 50 5.96 -1.11 9.46
C ILE A 50 4.97 -2.16 8.96
N GLN A 51 4.96 -3.30 9.65
CA GLN A 51 4.02 -4.39 9.39
C GLN A 51 2.71 -4.11 10.10
N LEU A 52 1.61 -4.14 9.35
CA LEU A 52 0.24 -4.05 9.85
C LEU A 52 -0.53 -5.29 9.39
N THR A 53 -1.63 -5.62 10.06
CA THR A 53 -2.57 -6.58 9.50
C THR A 53 -3.24 -5.99 8.25
N ASP A 54 -3.68 -6.84 7.31
CA ASP A 54 -4.33 -6.38 6.08
C ASP A 54 -5.56 -5.49 6.36
N ALA A 55 -6.30 -5.79 7.42
CA ALA A 55 -7.47 -5.01 7.83
C ALA A 55 -7.10 -3.61 8.32
N GLU A 56 -6.06 -3.50 9.16
CA GLU A 56 -5.54 -2.21 9.63
C GLU A 56 -4.93 -1.41 8.48
N ALA A 57 -4.18 -2.07 7.60
CA ALA A 57 -3.57 -1.44 6.43
C ALA A 57 -4.63 -0.88 5.47
N LEU A 58 -5.74 -1.61 5.28
CA LEU A 58 -6.87 -1.15 4.48
C LEU A 58 -7.53 0.10 5.09
N GLU A 59 -7.85 0.08 6.38
CA GLU A 59 -8.43 1.25 7.05
C GLU A 59 -7.49 2.47 6.96
N GLN A 60 -6.20 2.25 7.17
CA GLN A 60 -5.23 3.33 7.14
C GLN A 60 -4.97 3.89 5.74
N VAL A 61 -5.00 3.06 4.69
CA VAL A 61 -4.83 3.56 3.31
C VAL A 61 -6.07 4.35 2.86
N GLU A 62 -7.27 3.93 3.26
CA GLU A 62 -8.51 4.69 3.02
C GLU A 62 -8.48 6.05 3.74
N ALA A 63 -8.05 6.06 5.01
CA ALA A 63 -7.82 7.30 5.75
C ALA A 63 -6.75 8.17 5.08
N PHE A 64 -5.68 7.56 4.53
CA PHE A 64 -4.68 8.28 3.76
C PHE A 64 -5.29 8.91 2.52
N ILE A 65 -6.07 8.17 1.72
CA ILE A 65 -6.72 8.69 0.51
C ILE A 65 -7.65 9.86 0.86
N CYS A 66 -8.46 9.72 1.91
CA CYS A 66 -9.38 10.78 2.39
C CYS A 66 -8.66 11.97 3.06
N GLY A 67 -7.35 11.91 3.30
CA GLY A 67 -6.57 12.98 3.93
C GLY A 67 -6.55 12.96 5.45
N GLY A 68 -7.14 11.94 6.09
CA GLY A 68 -7.11 11.74 7.54
C GLY A 68 -5.83 11.08 8.07
N ASN A 69 -4.98 10.55 7.18
CA ASN A 69 -3.68 9.97 7.54
C ASN A 69 -2.55 10.55 6.65
N SER A 70 -1.44 10.94 7.28
CA SER A 70 -0.23 11.46 6.63
C SER A 70 1.05 10.96 7.30
N LEU A 71 0.97 9.81 7.99
CA LEU A 71 2.12 9.23 8.67
C LEU A 71 3.21 8.85 7.66
N THR A 72 4.41 9.39 7.88
CA THR A 72 5.61 9.07 7.10
C THR A 72 6.76 8.65 7.96
N LEU A 73 7.62 7.78 7.42
CA LEU A 73 8.94 7.49 8.00
C LEU A 73 10.03 8.18 7.20
N PRO A 74 11.16 8.55 7.83
CA PRO A 74 12.36 8.94 7.10
C PRO A 74 12.74 7.90 6.04
N ALA A 75 13.30 8.38 4.94
CA ALA A 75 13.89 7.50 3.92
C ALA A 75 15.14 6.79 4.46
#